data_AF-Q5LNN3-F1
#
_entry.id   AF-Q5LNN3-F1
#
_cell.length_a   1.000
_cell.length_b   1.000
_cell.length_c   1.000
_cell.angle_alpha   90.00
_cell.angle_beta   90.00
_cell.angle_gamma   90.00
#
_symmetry.space_group_name_H-M   'P 1'
#
loop_
_entity.id
_entity.type
_entity.pdbx_description
1 polymer ?
#
loop_
_entity_poly.entity_id
_entity_poly.type
_entity_poly.pdbx_seq_one_letter_code
_entity_poly.pdbx_strand_id
1 'polypeptide(L)'
;MRAGVDVLASAPGIVTGMRDGVVDRIYGPENAAEVKGRECGNGVVVRHEDGWETQYCHLKQGSVRVRKGDRVQSGTVLGQVGISGKAQFPHVHLSVRHNGAVIDPFDTGETAQCGADAGSLWRAAPDYDPGGMIDAGFADAVPDYVQVQDGTAARASLPADAGALVFFILAFGGQAGDILRLSIEGPKGQLLQQDMELERTQARFFRAAGRRLKGASWPGGTYEGSAILMRGGVEIDRTNATVTVD
;
A
#
# COMPACT_ATOMS: atom_id res chain seq x y z
N MET A 1 6.52 5.79 2.29
CA MET A 1 5.80 6.56 1.24
C MET A 1 6.18 8.04 1.25
N ARG A 2 7.19 8.42 0.45
CA ARG A 2 7.60 9.83 0.30
C ARG A 2 6.63 10.66 -0.55
N ALA A 3 5.92 10.04 -1.50
CA ALA A 3 4.94 10.69 -2.36
C ALA A 3 3.75 11.29 -1.58
N GLY A 4 3.39 10.69 -0.44
CA GLY A 4 2.28 11.13 0.42
C GLY A 4 0.92 10.77 -0.19
N VAL A 5 0.13 9.98 0.53
CA VAL A 5 -1.26 9.70 0.18
C VAL A 5 -2.15 10.36 1.21
N ASP A 6 -3.01 11.28 0.78
CA ASP A 6 -3.88 12.03 1.68
C ASP A 6 -4.97 11.12 2.27
N VAL A 7 -5.19 11.25 3.58
CA VAL A 7 -6.28 10.60 4.30
C VAL A 7 -7.42 11.59 4.44
N LEU A 8 -8.59 11.21 3.96
CA LEU A 8 -9.75 12.09 3.87
C LEU A 8 -10.79 11.71 4.93
N ALA A 9 -11.51 12.71 5.45
CA ALA A 9 -12.68 12.47 6.29
C ALA A 9 -13.77 11.74 5.48
N SER A 10 -14.29 10.64 6.02
CA SER A 10 -15.35 9.86 5.37
C SER A 10 -16.69 10.60 5.34
N ALA A 11 -17.00 11.35 6.40
CA ALA A 11 -18.26 12.08 6.57
C ALA A 11 -18.06 13.42 7.30
N PRO A 12 -19.01 14.37 7.19
CA PRO A 12 -18.97 15.62 7.95
C PRO A 12 -19.00 15.38 9.46
N GLY A 13 -18.32 16.24 10.22
CA GLY A 13 -18.29 16.10 11.68
C GLY A 13 -17.38 17.11 12.38
N ILE A 14 -17.11 16.84 13.65
CA ILE A 14 -16.24 17.64 14.50
C ILE A 14 -15.07 16.78 14.97
N VAL A 15 -13.85 17.28 14.81
CA VAL A 15 -12.65 16.61 15.33
C VAL A 15 -12.66 16.65 16.86
N THR A 16 -12.66 15.49 17.50
CA THR A 16 -12.70 15.35 18.98
C THR A 16 -11.36 14.96 19.58
N GLY A 17 -10.49 14.33 18.78
CA GLY A 17 -9.16 13.89 19.19
C GLY A 17 -8.18 13.93 18.02
N MET A 18 -6.91 14.19 18.33
CA MET A 18 -5.81 14.11 17.36
C MET A 18 -4.51 13.77 18.07
N ARG A 19 -3.58 13.16 17.33
CA ARG A 19 -2.17 12.98 17.73
C ARG A 19 -1.28 13.15 16.50
N ASP A 20 -0.17 13.87 16.62
CA ASP A 20 0.75 14.13 15.50
C ASP A 20 2.23 14.27 15.92
N GLY A 21 2.71 13.33 16.74
CA GLY A 21 4.07 13.36 17.27
C GLY A 21 4.69 11.98 17.51
N VAL A 22 4.07 10.92 17.01
CA VAL A 22 4.62 9.57 16.99
C VAL A 22 5.51 9.46 15.75
N VAL A 23 6.75 9.02 15.93
CA VAL A 23 7.69 8.81 14.82
C VAL A 23 7.19 7.67 13.93
N ASP A 24 7.30 7.85 12.62
CA ASP A 24 7.08 6.80 11.64
C ASP A 24 8.22 5.78 11.71
N ARG A 25 7.89 4.55 12.16
CA ARG A 25 8.82 3.42 12.22
C ARG A 25 8.05 2.11 12.06
N ILE A 26 8.68 1.10 11.47
CA ILE A 26 8.09 -0.25 11.41
C ILE A 26 7.93 -0.77 12.85
N TYR A 27 6.73 -1.19 13.22
CA TYR A 27 6.48 -1.80 14.51
C TYR A 27 7.09 -3.20 14.61
N GLY A 28 7.82 -3.45 15.70
CA GLY A 28 8.48 -4.72 15.98
C GLY A 28 8.77 -4.91 17.48
N PRO A 29 9.22 -6.11 17.90
CA PRO A 29 9.55 -6.38 19.30
C PRO A 29 10.49 -5.35 19.94
N GLU A 30 11.41 -4.78 19.15
CA GLU A 30 12.41 -3.81 19.55
C GLU A 30 11.84 -2.44 19.97
N ASN A 31 10.65 -2.07 19.47
CA ASN A 31 10.02 -0.78 19.77
C ASN A 31 8.62 -0.90 20.41
N ALA A 32 8.20 -2.12 20.75
CA ALA A 32 6.87 -2.40 21.29
C ALA A 32 6.56 -1.62 22.59
N ALA A 33 7.57 -1.44 23.45
CA ALA A 33 7.42 -0.70 24.71
C ALA A 33 7.10 0.79 24.48
N GLU A 34 7.67 1.41 23.44
CA GLU A 34 7.44 2.82 23.11
C GLU A 34 6.05 3.07 22.48
N VAL A 35 5.47 2.03 21.86
CA VAL A 35 4.17 2.10 21.18
C VAL A 35 3.00 1.79 22.13
N LYS A 36 3.25 1.15 23.28
CA LYS A 36 2.21 0.80 24.26
C LYS A 36 1.40 2.03 24.69
N GLY A 37 0.07 1.96 24.57
CA GLY A 37 -0.87 3.06 24.83
C GLY A 37 -0.97 4.11 23.71
N ARG A 38 -0.22 3.93 22.62
CA ARG A 38 -0.21 4.78 21.42
C ARG A 38 -0.31 3.91 20.16
N GLU A 39 -1.05 2.81 20.24
CA GLU A 39 -1.16 1.81 19.17
C GLU A 39 -1.70 2.43 17.87
N CYS A 40 -2.66 3.35 17.97
CA CYS A 40 -3.18 4.12 16.84
C CYS A 40 -2.13 5.04 16.19
N GLY A 41 -0.99 5.30 16.83
CA GLY A 41 0.02 6.21 16.29
C GLY A 41 -0.48 7.65 16.25
N ASN A 42 -0.08 8.38 15.21
CA ASN A 42 -0.72 9.63 14.83
C ASN A 42 -2.07 9.34 14.21
N GLY A 43 -3.04 10.20 14.46
CA GLY A 43 -4.41 9.93 14.06
C GLY A 43 -5.36 11.05 14.40
N VAL A 44 -6.58 10.90 13.89
CA VAL A 44 -7.69 11.84 14.06
C VAL A 44 -8.93 11.06 14.45
N VAL A 45 -9.72 11.61 15.37
CA VAL A 45 -11.06 11.13 15.70
C VAL A 45 -12.06 12.20 15.30
N VAL A 46 -13.04 11.82 14.48
CA VAL A 46 -14.13 12.70 14.03
C VAL A 46 -15.43 12.14 14.59
N ARG A 47 -16.15 12.96 15.35
CA ARG A 47 -17.51 12.65 15.79
C ARG A 47 -18.50 13.22 14.80
N HIS A 48 -19.47 12.42 14.44
CA HIS A 48 -20.53 12.73 13.51
C HIS A 48 -21.86 12.93 14.28
N GLU A 49 -22.94 13.15 13.54
CA GLU A 49 -24.29 13.20 14.10
C GLU A 49 -24.73 11.82 14.60
N ASP A 50 -25.81 11.78 15.38
CA ASP A 50 -26.47 10.55 15.85
C ASP A 50 -25.56 9.52 16.55
N GLY A 51 -24.49 9.98 17.22
CA GLY A 51 -23.62 9.12 18.01
C GLY A 51 -22.59 8.32 17.20
N TRP A 52 -22.43 8.64 15.91
CA TRP A 52 -21.40 8.06 15.05
C TRP A 52 -20.02 8.68 15.27
N GLU A 53 -18.97 7.87 15.11
CA GLU A 53 -17.57 8.30 15.22
C GLU A 53 -16.70 7.54 14.21
N THR A 54 -15.76 8.22 13.58
CA THR A 54 -14.67 7.60 12.81
C THR A 54 -13.31 7.94 13.41
N GLN A 55 -12.42 6.95 13.42
CA GLN A 55 -11.04 7.11 13.86
C GLN A 55 -10.07 6.66 12.76
N TYR A 56 -9.11 7.52 12.46
CA TYR A 56 -8.08 7.34 11.43
C TYR A 56 -6.73 7.23 12.13
N CYS A 57 -6.04 6.11 11.99
CA CYS A 57 -4.79 5.80 12.67
C CYS A 57 -3.62 5.62 11.69
N HIS A 58 -2.42 5.56 12.25
CA HIS A 58 -1.15 5.34 11.55
C HIS A 58 -0.76 6.47 10.59
N LEU A 59 -1.20 7.70 10.87
CA LEU A 59 -0.87 8.85 10.04
C LEU A 59 0.63 9.20 10.13
N LYS A 60 1.15 9.83 9.07
CA LYS A 60 2.55 10.25 8.97
C LYS A 60 2.85 11.34 10.01
N GLN A 61 4.02 11.27 10.63
CA GLN A 61 4.45 12.28 11.60
C GLN A 61 4.48 13.67 10.98
N GLY A 62 3.86 14.64 11.64
CA GLY A 62 3.80 16.04 11.21
C GLY A 62 2.86 16.28 10.03
N SER A 63 2.02 15.29 9.66
CA SER A 63 1.12 15.41 8.50
C SER A 63 -0.30 15.81 8.86
N VAL A 64 -0.70 15.76 10.14
CA VAL A 64 -2.08 16.03 10.56
C VAL A 64 -2.40 17.51 10.35
N ARG A 65 -3.47 17.79 9.60
CA ARG A 65 -3.83 19.15 9.16
C ARG A 65 -4.96 19.79 9.95
N VAL A 66 -5.57 19.04 10.87
CA VAL A 66 -6.74 19.45 11.65
C VAL A 66 -6.45 19.48 13.15
N ARG A 67 -7.25 20.23 13.90
CA ARG A 67 -7.19 20.39 15.34
C ARG A 67 -8.49 19.98 16.00
N LYS A 68 -8.41 19.67 17.29
CA LYS A 68 -9.60 19.40 18.11
C LYS A 68 -10.54 20.63 18.08
N GLY A 69 -11.81 20.38 17.76
CA GLY A 69 -12.85 21.41 17.60
C GLY A 69 -13.13 21.81 16.15
N ASP A 70 -12.24 21.47 15.21
CA ASP A 70 -12.45 21.79 13.80
C ASP A 70 -13.67 21.05 13.24
N ARG A 71 -14.46 21.76 12.43
CA ARG A 71 -15.52 21.17 11.62
C ARG A 71 -14.92 20.70 10.30
N VAL A 72 -15.19 19.47 9.92
CA VAL A 72 -14.75 18.86 8.66
C VAL A 72 -15.95 18.45 7.82
N GLN A 73 -15.78 18.46 6.51
CA GLN A 73 -16.71 17.87 5.54
C GLN A 73 -16.16 16.55 5.01
N SER A 74 -17.02 15.71 4.42
CA SER A 74 -16.54 14.55 3.66
C SER A 74 -15.52 14.99 2.59
N GLY A 75 -14.41 14.27 2.47
CA GLY A 75 -13.30 14.63 1.57
C GLY A 75 -12.28 15.63 2.14
N THR A 76 -12.50 16.16 3.35
CA THR A 76 -11.50 17.05 3.99
C THR A 76 -10.22 16.28 4.29
N VAL A 77 -9.07 16.80 3.88
CA VAL A 77 -7.76 16.20 4.18
C VAL A 77 -7.47 16.29 5.68
N LEU A 78 -7.34 15.14 6.34
CA LEU A 78 -7.04 15.02 7.76
C LEU A 78 -5.54 14.92 8.02
N GLY A 79 -4.81 14.27 7.13
CA GLY A 79 -3.37 14.07 7.17
C GLY A 79 -2.91 13.17 6.04
N GLN A 80 -1.78 12.49 6.20
CA GLN A 80 -1.25 11.58 5.19
C GLN A 80 -1.00 10.18 5.75
N VAL A 81 -1.10 9.16 4.91
CA VAL A 81 -0.72 7.78 5.24
C VAL A 81 0.73 7.75 5.73
N GLY A 82 0.91 7.16 6.91
CA GLY A 82 2.22 6.94 7.52
C GLY A 82 2.38 5.49 7.99
N ILE A 83 3.24 5.29 8.97
CA ILE A 83 3.48 3.98 9.61
C ILE A 83 3.66 4.14 11.12
N SER A 84 3.11 5.22 11.70
CA SER A 84 3.26 5.49 13.13
C SER A 84 2.41 4.54 13.99
N GLY A 85 2.87 4.26 15.20
CA GLY A 85 2.18 3.38 16.14
C GLY A 85 2.38 1.90 15.82
N LYS A 86 1.34 1.09 15.98
CA LYS A 86 1.39 -0.38 15.81
C LYS A 86 1.14 -0.78 14.35
N ALA A 87 1.97 -0.31 13.44
CA ALA A 87 1.87 -0.57 12.00
C ALA A 87 3.14 -1.23 11.45
N GLN A 88 2.98 -2.25 10.61
CA GLN A 88 4.10 -3.00 10.01
C GLN A 88 4.36 -2.63 8.53
N PHE A 89 3.49 -1.79 7.97
CA PHE A 89 3.64 -1.21 6.63
C PHE A 89 2.77 0.05 6.53
N PRO A 90 3.04 0.93 5.56
CA PRO A 90 2.25 2.14 5.38
C PRO A 90 0.80 1.82 5.00
N HIS A 91 -0.16 2.23 5.83
CA HIS A 91 -1.60 2.11 5.57
C HIS A 91 -2.37 3.09 6.48
N VAL A 92 -3.67 3.24 6.25
CA VAL A 92 -4.59 3.88 7.19
C VAL A 92 -5.44 2.81 7.85
N HIS A 93 -5.52 2.83 9.18
CA HIS A 93 -6.53 2.03 9.89
C HIS A 93 -7.74 2.94 10.15
N LEU A 94 -8.90 2.54 9.62
CA LEU A 94 -10.19 3.19 9.84
C LEU A 94 -11.03 2.34 10.79
N SER A 95 -11.44 2.93 11.90
CA SER A 95 -12.46 2.38 12.79
C SER A 95 -13.74 3.20 12.69
N VAL A 96 -14.89 2.53 12.58
CA VAL A 96 -16.21 3.16 12.64
C VAL A 96 -16.91 2.70 13.92
N ARG A 97 -17.54 3.63 14.64
CA ARG A 97 -18.30 3.35 15.85
C ARG A 97 -19.65 4.03 15.85
N HIS A 98 -20.64 3.40 16.47
CA HIS A 98 -21.94 3.97 16.75
C HIS A 98 -22.28 3.75 18.23
N ASN A 99 -22.49 4.85 18.97
CA ASN A 99 -22.76 4.81 20.42
C ASN A 99 -21.73 3.99 21.22
N GLY A 100 -20.46 4.04 20.79
CA GLY A 100 -19.33 3.34 21.42
C GLY A 100 -19.11 1.90 20.94
N ALA A 101 -20.06 1.29 20.22
CA ALA A 101 -19.89 -0.03 19.62
C ALA A 101 -19.11 0.08 18.30
N VAL A 102 -18.19 -0.86 18.04
CA VAL A 102 -17.47 -0.95 16.76
C VAL A 102 -18.38 -1.55 15.71
N ILE A 103 -18.45 -0.92 14.55
CA ILE A 103 -19.31 -1.31 13.43
C ILE A 103 -18.43 -1.69 12.24
N ASP A 104 -18.77 -2.78 11.56
CA ASP A 104 -18.20 -3.12 10.27
C ASP A 104 -18.84 -2.22 9.19
N PRO A 105 -18.07 -1.37 8.47
CA PRO A 105 -18.65 -0.52 7.44
C PRO A 105 -19.15 -1.28 6.20
N PHE A 106 -18.76 -2.55 6.03
CA PHE A 106 -19.25 -3.42 4.96
C PHE A 106 -20.49 -4.23 5.34
N ASP A 107 -20.76 -4.36 6.64
CA ASP A 107 -21.90 -5.12 7.16
C ASP A 107 -22.46 -4.42 8.41
N THR A 108 -23.55 -3.67 8.24
CA THR A 108 -24.21 -2.97 9.35
C THR A 108 -25.14 -3.85 10.19
N GLY A 109 -25.25 -5.14 9.87
CA GLY A 109 -26.10 -6.08 10.58
C GLY A 109 -25.57 -6.46 11.95
N GLU A 110 -26.49 -6.79 12.86
CA GLU A 110 -26.14 -7.36 14.17
C GLU A 110 -25.74 -8.84 14.07
N THR A 111 -25.94 -9.49 12.92
CA THR A 111 -25.62 -10.90 12.69
C THR A 111 -24.34 -11.02 11.87
N ALA A 112 -23.27 -11.53 12.47
CA ALA A 112 -22.03 -11.91 11.78
C ALA A 112 -22.24 -13.16 10.90
N GLN A 113 -23.07 -13.06 9.87
CA GLN A 113 -23.32 -14.12 8.90
C GLN A 113 -22.76 -13.71 7.55
N CYS A 114 -21.70 -14.39 7.10
CA CYS A 114 -21.13 -14.20 5.78
C CYS A 114 -22.21 -14.40 4.70
N GLY A 115 -22.37 -13.41 3.81
CA GLY A 115 -23.25 -13.50 2.64
C GLY A 115 -24.69 -13.04 2.85
N ALA A 116 -25.06 -12.59 4.05
CA ALA A 116 -26.29 -11.83 4.23
C ALA A 116 -26.07 -10.37 3.78
N ASP A 117 -26.97 -9.83 2.95
CA ASP A 117 -26.96 -8.40 2.65
C ASP A 117 -27.57 -7.64 3.83
N ALA A 118 -26.70 -7.23 4.74
CA ALA A 118 -27.05 -6.53 5.96
C ALA A 118 -26.75 -5.02 5.89
N GLY A 119 -26.61 -4.50 4.66
CA GLY A 119 -26.38 -3.09 4.36
C GLY A 119 -24.93 -2.66 4.48
N SER A 120 -24.61 -1.52 3.85
CA SER A 120 -23.26 -0.95 3.82
C SER A 120 -23.29 0.52 4.23
N LEU A 121 -22.26 0.97 4.96
CA LEU A 121 -22.03 2.39 5.24
C LEU A 121 -21.34 3.12 4.09
N TRP A 122 -20.87 2.39 3.07
CA TRP A 122 -20.19 2.98 1.93
C TRP A 122 -21.19 3.54 0.93
N ARG A 123 -21.00 4.81 0.53
CA ARG A 123 -21.74 5.38 -0.62
C ARG A 123 -21.44 4.61 -1.92
N ALA A 124 -20.19 4.18 -2.06
CA ALA A 124 -19.72 3.26 -3.07
C ALA A 124 -18.69 2.38 -2.37
N ALA A 125 -19.04 1.12 -2.11
CA ALA A 125 -18.13 0.18 -1.47
C ALA A 125 -16.92 -0.06 -2.40
N PRO A 126 -15.68 -0.03 -1.87
CA PRO A 126 -14.55 -0.45 -2.67
C PRO A 126 -14.69 -1.93 -3.00
N ASP A 127 -14.25 -2.31 -4.21
CA ASP A 127 -14.16 -3.71 -4.59
C ASP A 127 -13.18 -4.45 -3.67
N TYR A 128 -13.49 -5.73 -3.40
CA TYR A 128 -12.58 -6.58 -2.65
C TYR A 128 -11.59 -7.24 -3.61
N ASP A 129 -10.33 -6.82 -3.52
CA ASP A 129 -9.23 -7.45 -4.25
C ASP A 129 -8.57 -8.54 -3.40
N PRO A 130 -8.67 -9.83 -3.80
CA PRO A 130 -8.13 -10.94 -3.02
C PRO A 130 -6.59 -11.05 -3.11
N GLY A 131 -5.96 -10.20 -3.91
CA GLY A 131 -4.52 -10.08 -4.10
C GLY A 131 -4.23 -9.06 -5.19
N GLY A 132 -3.01 -8.54 -5.22
CA GLY A 132 -2.64 -7.49 -6.18
C GLY A 132 -1.25 -6.90 -5.93
N MET A 133 -0.92 -5.87 -6.70
CA MET A 133 0.36 -5.19 -6.71
C MET A 133 0.31 -3.91 -5.89
N ILE A 134 1.33 -3.70 -5.08
CA ILE A 134 1.51 -2.51 -4.23
C ILE A 134 2.48 -1.54 -4.90
N ASP A 135 3.59 -2.05 -5.42
CA ASP A 135 4.65 -1.24 -6.03
C ASP A 135 5.34 -2.03 -7.14
N ALA A 136 5.85 -1.32 -8.15
CA ALA A 136 6.62 -1.89 -9.24
C ALA A 136 7.61 -0.86 -9.78
N GLY A 137 8.80 -1.31 -10.15
CA GLY A 137 9.81 -0.40 -10.64
C GLY A 137 11.05 -1.08 -11.17
N PHE A 138 11.96 -0.24 -11.69
CA PHE A 138 13.27 -0.67 -12.13
C PHE A 138 14.37 -0.23 -11.18
N ALA A 139 15.42 -1.05 -11.10
CA ALA A 139 16.66 -0.75 -10.39
C ALA A 139 17.86 -1.39 -11.12
N ASP A 140 19.06 -0.94 -10.78
CA ASP A 140 20.35 -1.45 -11.28
C ASP A 140 20.84 -2.70 -10.53
N ALA A 141 20.11 -3.11 -9.50
CA ALA A 141 20.28 -4.34 -8.74
C ALA A 141 18.93 -4.78 -8.15
N VAL A 142 18.87 -5.98 -7.56
CA VAL A 142 17.69 -6.36 -6.76
C VAL A 142 17.65 -5.45 -5.53
N PRO A 143 16.62 -4.62 -5.36
CA PRO A 143 16.57 -3.66 -4.26
C PRO A 143 16.38 -4.36 -2.91
N ASP A 144 16.86 -3.72 -1.85
CA ASP A 144 16.54 -4.16 -0.48
C ASP A 144 15.06 -4.01 -0.21
N TYR A 145 14.47 -5.00 0.47
CA TYR A 145 13.03 -5.01 0.75
C TYR A 145 12.54 -3.73 1.45
N VAL A 146 13.35 -3.17 2.35
CA VAL A 146 13.02 -1.90 3.06
C VAL A 146 12.89 -0.73 2.07
N GLN A 147 13.77 -0.63 1.07
CA GLN A 147 13.71 0.44 0.07
C GLN A 147 12.44 0.36 -0.78
N VAL A 148 11.99 -0.85 -1.08
CA VAL A 148 10.73 -1.13 -1.78
C VAL A 148 9.55 -0.74 -0.90
N GLN A 149 9.54 -1.14 0.37
CA GLN A 149 8.47 -0.74 1.31
C GLN A 149 8.34 0.78 1.48
N ASP A 150 9.46 1.50 1.42
CA ASP A 150 9.47 2.95 1.54
C ASP A 150 9.09 3.69 0.25
N GLY A 151 9.03 2.98 -0.88
CA GLY A 151 8.79 3.51 -2.22
C GLY A 151 9.99 4.31 -2.76
N THR A 152 11.20 3.87 -2.43
CA THR A 152 12.47 4.55 -2.79
C THR A 152 13.40 3.71 -3.67
N ALA A 153 13.02 2.46 -3.94
CA ALA A 153 13.81 1.54 -4.75
C ALA A 153 13.79 1.90 -6.24
N ALA A 154 12.66 2.39 -6.76
CA ALA A 154 12.47 2.63 -8.18
C ALA A 154 13.36 3.76 -8.70
N ARG A 155 13.93 3.57 -9.90
CA ARG A 155 14.70 4.55 -10.64
C ARG A 155 13.92 5.03 -11.87
N ALA A 156 13.93 6.34 -12.11
CA ALA A 156 13.35 6.92 -13.32
C ALA A 156 14.28 6.75 -14.53
N SER A 157 15.59 6.80 -14.31
CA SER A 157 16.60 6.46 -15.31
C SER A 157 17.71 5.58 -14.76
N LEU A 158 18.37 4.85 -15.65
CA LEU A 158 19.56 4.05 -15.38
C LEU A 158 20.64 4.41 -16.40
N PRO A 159 21.93 4.41 -16.02
CA PRO A 159 22.98 4.65 -16.98
C PRO A 159 23.12 3.47 -17.96
N ALA A 160 23.51 3.72 -19.21
CA ALA A 160 23.79 2.69 -20.21
C ALA A 160 24.75 1.58 -19.76
N ASP A 161 25.65 1.86 -18.81
CA ASP A 161 26.61 0.90 -18.25
C ASP A 161 26.15 0.26 -16.93
N ALA A 162 24.88 0.43 -16.54
CA ALA A 162 24.31 -0.20 -15.35
C ALA A 162 24.57 -1.71 -15.36
N GLY A 163 25.16 -2.24 -14.27
CA GLY A 163 25.59 -3.64 -14.19
C GLY A 163 24.45 -4.65 -14.34
N ALA A 164 23.22 -4.25 -14.02
CA ALA A 164 22.01 -5.02 -14.31
C ALA A 164 20.83 -4.09 -14.63
N LEU A 165 19.81 -4.68 -15.24
CA LEU A 165 18.50 -4.09 -15.43
C LEU A 165 17.50 -5.04 -14.77
N VAL A 166 16.94 -4.61 -13.64
CA VAL A 166 16.07 -5.40 -12.78
C VAL A 166 14.71 -4.75 -12.68
N PHE A 167 13.66 -5.51 -12.99
CA PHE A 167 12.28 -5.15 -12.72
C PHE A 167 11.83 -5.87 -11.44
N PHE A 168 11.28 -5.12 -10.49
CA PHE A 168 10.84 -5.63 -9.21
C PHE A 168 9.38 -5.27 -8.93
N ILE A 169 8.74 -6.05 -8.06
CA ILE A 169 7.41 -5.79 -7.53
C ILE A 169 7.31 -6.03 -6.03
N LEU A 170 6.36 -5.34 -5.40
CA LEU A 170 5.80 -5.66 -4.10
C LEU A 170 4.32 -5.98 -4.30
N ALA A 171 3.84 -7.08 -3.73
CA ALA A 171 2.47 -7.56 -3.92
C ALA A 171 1.88 -8.09 -2.60
N PHE A 172 0.56 -8.30 -2.60
CA PHE A 172 -0.21 -8.85 -1.48
C PHE A 172 -1.19 -9.93 -1.91
N GLY A 173 -1.68 -10.71 -0.93
CA GLY A 173 -2.75 -11.70 -1.14
C GLY A 173 -2.37 -12.86 -2.06
N GLY A 174 -1.09 -13.19 -2.17
CA GLY A 174 -0.63 -14.33 -2.98
C GLY A 174 -1.03 -15.66 -2.32
N GLN A 175 -1.55 -16.58 -3.11
CA GLN A 175 -1.91 -17.94 -2.69
C GLN A 175 -0.95 -18.97 -3.26
N ALA A 176 -0.84 -20.12 -2.59
CA ALA A 176 -0.08 -21.24 -3.12
C ALA A 176 -0.65 -21.67 -4.50
N GLY A 177 0.21 -21.83 -5.50
CA GLY A 177 -0.16 -22.16 -6.88
C GLY A 177 -0.50 -20.94 -7.75
N ASP A 178 -0.54 -19.72 -7.21
CA ASP A 178 -0.61 -18.51 -8.04
C ASP A 178 0.66 -18.40 -8.91
N ILE A 179 0.52 -17.87 -10.12
CA ILE A 179 1.62 -17.60 -11.04
C ILE A 179 1.84 -16.09 -11.12
N LEU A 180 3.04 -15.64 -10.77
CA LEU A 180 3.51 -14.29 -11.05
C LEU A 180 4.35 -14.30 -12.33
N ARG A 181 3.88 -13.61 -13.36
CA ARG A 181 4.66 -13.36 -14.59
C ARG A 181 5.31 -11.99 -14.52
N LEU A 182 6.62 -11.93 -14.65
CA LEU A 182 7.39 -10.70 -14.81
C LEU A 182 7.99 -10.65 -16.21
N SER A 183 7.76 -9.55 -16.93
CA SER A 183 8.33 -9.31 -18.25
C SER A 183 9.06 -7.98 -18.30
N ILE A 184 10.09 -7.91 -19.15
CA ILE A 184 10.81 -6.69 -19.49
C ILE A 184 10.90 -6.62 -21.01
N GLU A 185 10.41 -5.52 -21.57
CA GLU A 185 10.55 -5.15 -22.97
C GLU A 185 11.46 -3.94 -23.08
N GLY A 186 12.37 -3.97 -24.04
CA GLY A 186 13.25 -2.85 -24.32
C GLY A 186 13.13 -2.38 -25.77
N PRO A 187 13.93 -1.37 -26.18
CA PRO A 187 13.87 -0.80 -27.53
C PRO A 187 14.12 -1.80 -28.67
N LYS A 188 14.72 -2.95 -28.37
CA LYS A 188 15.02 -4.02 -29.34
C LYS A 188 14.09 -5.24 -29.21
N GLY A 189 12.99 -5.12 -28.46
CA GLY A 189 12.02 -6.19 -28.20
C GLY A 189 12.14 -6.79 -26.80
N GLN A 190 11.53 -7.96 -26.61
CA GLN A 190 11.44 -8.63 -25.32
C GLN A 190 12.84 -9.02 -24.80
N LEU A 191 13.19 -8.51 -23.62
CA LEU A 191 14.44 -8.81 -22.94
C LEU A 191 14.28 -10.03 -22.03
N LEU A 192 13.16 -10.12 -21.31
CA LEU A 192 12.89 -11.16 -20.33
C LEU A 192 11.40 -11.40 -20.22
N GLN A 193 11.03 -12.66 -20.02
CA GLN A 193 9.75 -13.05 -19.44
C GLN A 193 10.03 -14.24 -18.52
N GLN A 194 9.51 -14.18 -17.30
CA GLN A 194 9.70 -15.21 -16.30
C GLN A 194 8.41 -15.42 -15.53
N ASP A 195 7.96 -16.67 -15.50
CA ASP A 195 6.83 -17.11 -14.68
C ASP A 195 7.38 -17.72 -13.39
N MET A 196 6.78 -17.33 -12.27
CA MET A 196 7.16 -17.75 -10.94
C MET A 196 5.91 -18.28 -10.22
N GLU A 197 5.90 -19.57 -9.90
CA GLU A 197 4.86 -20.14 -9.07
C GLU A 197 5.08 -19.78 -7.59
N LEU A 198 4.01 -19.41 -6.90
CA LEU A 198 4.04 -19.19 -5.46
C LEU A 198 3.89 -20.53 -4.74
N GLU A 199 4.96 -20.99 -4.10
CA GLU A 199 4.99 -22.23 -3.31
C GLU A 199 4.08 -22.22 -2.08
N ARG A 200 3.67 -21.04 -1.60
CA ARG A 200 2.90 -20.88 -0.37
C ARG A 200 2.03 -19.63 -0.40
N THR A 201 0.99 -19.63 0.41
CA THR A 201 0.17 -18.43 0.68
C THR A 201 0.99 -17.40 1.46
N GLN A 202 0.96 -16.15 0.98
CA GLN A 202 1.70 -15.03 1.55
C GLN A 202 0.81 -13.78 1.57
N ALA A 203 0.60 -13.21 2.76
CA ALA A 203 -0.13 -11.94 2.89
C ALA A 203 0.53 -10.82 2.08
N ARG A 204 1.88 -10.81 2.03
CA ARG A 204 2.70 -9.91 1.22
C ARG A 204 3.94 -10.65 0.71
N PHE A 205 4.40 -10.28 -0.49
CA PHE A 205 5.60 -10.86 -1.09
C PHE A 205 6.29 -9.88 -2.04
N PHE A 206 7.60 -10.04 -2.15
CA PHE A 206 8.47 -9.28 -3.06
C PHE A 206 9.10 -10.25 -4.05
N ARG A 207 9.18 -9.85 -5.32
CA ARG A 207 9.85 -10.60 -6.39
C ARG A 207 10.54 -9.63 -7.33
N ALA A 208 11.62 -10.08 -7.94
CA ALA A 208 12.35 -9.33 -8.94
C ALA A 208 12.89 -10.29 -9.99
N ALA A 209 12.96 -9.80 -11.22
CA ALA A 209 13.54 -10.49 -12.36
C ALA A 209 14.35 -9.49 -13.19
N GLY A 210 15.44 -9.93 -13.79
CA GLY A 210 16.31 -9.02 -14.52
C GLY A 210 17.44 -9.72 -15.23
N ARG A 211 18.23 -8.94 -15.97
CA ARG A 211 19.44 -9.42 -16.63
C ARG A 211 20.64 -8.59 -16.21
N ARG A 212 21.79 -9.26 -16.10
CA ARG A 212 23.09 -8.59 -15.99
C ARG A 212 23.54 -8.11 -17.37
N LEU A 213 24.23 -6.99 -17.40
CA LEU A 213 24.87 -6.49 -18.61
C LEU A 213 25.93 -7.51 -19.08
N LYS A 214 25.87 -7.91 -20.34
CA LYS A 214 26.84 -8.83 -20.96
C LYS A 214 27.73 -8.17 -22.02
N GLY A 215 27.35 -6.98 -22.48
CA GLY A 215 28.07 -6.20 -23.50
C GLY A 215 28.66 -4.92 -22.90
N ALA A 216 28.98 -3.96 -23.76
CA ALA A 216 29.52 -2.67 -23.33
C ALA A 216 28.44 -1.75 -22.72
N SER A 217 27.21 -1.80 -23.26
CA SER A 217 26.08 -1.00 -22.78
C SER A 217 24.73 -1.62 -23.12
N TRP A 218 23.72 -1.23 -22.35
CA TRP A 218 22.32 -1.40 -22.69
C TRP A 218 21.96 -0.53 -23.90
N PRO A 219 21.08 -1.00 -24.82
CA PRO A 219 20.46 -0.11 -25.79
C PRO A 219 19.76 1.06 -25.09
N GLY A 220 20.13 2.29 -25.44
CA GLY A 220 19.46 3.48 -24.92
C GLY A 220 18.00 3.54 -25.36
N GLY A 221 17.16 4.12 -24.50
CA GLY A 221 15.72 4.25 -24.72
C GLY A 221 14.87 3.75 -23.55
N THR A 222 13.56 3.71 -23.75
CA THR A 222 12.61 3.30 -22.72
C THR A 222 12.48 1.78 -22.65
N TYR A 223 12.52 1.27 -21.43
CA TYR A 223 12.19 -0.11 -21.09
C TYR A 223 10.88 -0.11 -20.33
N GLU A 224 10.02 -1.08 -20.65
CA GLU A 224 8.75 -1.33 -19.97
C GLU A 224 8.82 -2.66 -19.23
N GLY A 225 8.43 -2.64 -17.96
CA GLY A 225 8.30 -3.82 -17.13
C GLY A 225 6.82 -4.06 -16.86
N SER A 226 6.38 -5.31 -16.98
CA SER A 226 5.00 -5.69 -16.66
C SER A 226 4.99 -6.85 -15.68
N ALA A 227 4.12 -6.77 -14.68
CA ALA A 227 3.84 -7.86 -13.76
C ALA A 227 2.37 -8.25 -13.83
N ILE A 228 2.11 -9.56 -13.87
CA ILE A 228 0.76 -10.13 -13.89
C ILE A 228 0.68 -11.20 -12.82
N LEU A 229 -0.28 -11.08 -11.89
CA LEU A 229 -0.62 -12.12 -10.94
C LEU A 229 -1.79 -12.93 -11.50
N MET A 230 -1.63 -14.25 -11.59
CA MET A 230 -2.66 -15.16 -12.08
C MET A 230 -3.01 -16.21 -11.03
N ARG A 231 -4.30 -16.52 -10.88
CA ARG A 231 -4.82 -17.57 -10.00
C ARG A 231 -5.73 -18.49 -10.79
N GLY A 232 -5.40 -19.78 -10.83
CA GLY A 232 -6.17 -20.76 -11.61
C GLY A 232 -6.32 -20.38 -13.09
N GLY A 233 -5.31 -19.69 -13.66
CA GLY A 233 -5.33 -19.21 -15.05
C GLY A 233 -6.07 -17.89 -15.29
N VAL A 234 -6.67 -17.28 -14.25
CA VAL A 234 -7.34 -15.97 -14.34
C VAL A 234 -6.40 -14.90 -13.83
N GLU A 235 -6.31 -13.79 -14.56
CA GLU A 235 -5.59 -12.59 -14.12
C GLU A 235 -6.31 -11.96 -12.93
N ILE A 236 -5.58 -11.84 -11.83
CA ILE A 236 -6.04 -11.19 -10.60
C ILE A 236 -5.69 -9.70 -10.62
N ASP A 237 -4.47 -9.38 -11.05
CA ASP A 237 -4.02 -8.00 -11.14
C ASP A 237 -2.84 -7.85 -12.11
N ARG A 238 -2.66 -6.63 -12.62
CA ARG A 238 -1.55 -6.24 -13.49
C ARG A 238 -1.04 -4.86 -13.13
N THR A 239 0.27 -4.72 -13.14
CA THR A 239 0.92 -3.41 -13.06
C THR A 239 2.08 -3.32 -14.04
N ASN A 240 2.37 -2.10 -14.48
CA ASN A 240 3.50 -1.78 -15.33
C ASN A 240 4.35 -0.68 -14.72
N ALA A 241 5.64 -0.66 -15.04
CA ALA A 241 6.53 0.46 -14.76
C ALA A 241 7.45 0.69 -15.96
N THR A 242 8.05 1.87 -16.05
CA THR A 242 9.00 2.22 -17.10
C THR A 242 10.29 2.78 -16.54
N VAL A 243 11.38 2.61 -17.27
CA VAL A 243 12.66 3.27 -16.99
C VAL A 243 13.33 3.72 -18.29
N THR A 244 14.00 4.86 -18.26
CA THR A 244 14.83 5.29 -19.39
C THR A 244 16.27 4.87 -19.15
N VAL A 245 16.88 4.24 -20.15
CA VAL A 245 18.33 4.05 -20.17
C VAL A 245 18.94 5.16 -21.03
N ASP A 246 19.82 5.94 -20.39
CA ASP A 246 20.53 7.07 -21.00
C ASP A 246 21.76 6.61 -21.80
#